data_AF-A0A3M1EUP2-F1
#
_entry.id   AF-A0A3M1EUP2-F1
#
_cell.length_a   1.000
_cell.length_b   1.000
_cell.length_c   1.000
_cell.angle_alpha   90.00
_cell.angle_beta   90.00
_cell.angle_gamma   90.00
#
_symmetry.space_group_name_H-M   'P 1'
#
loop_
_entity.id
_entity.type
_entity.pdbx_description
1 polymer ?
#
loop_
_entity_poly.entity_id
_entity_poly.type
_entity_poly.pdbx_seq_one_letter_code
_entity_poly.pdbx_strand_id
1 'polypeptide(L)'
;MDRIVPGCVRSSRRGRRIMTTQALSSWITLAKDALLIRPRPFEEMAFGRATLRPAIAVVLAVGLIIGLIGALAGVGELVRPQPFSVDDFMTQFEESLRFSESFATDPQAEEFMVMYRDSARAFAQAIAKIMELPTPLPGFFGRLLKWVGAWLSAPLALLGKWFFVSIWIMLFARLLGGRGSLLGYLRASSLSALPHVLGAFAFLPAVGGLMALVGSVWGLVVNYRAVQVSHGLSSDRAVLAVLLPYLVLLLLAAILVGLMVGLMLAGIFSGAQT
;
A
#
# COMPACT_ATOMS: atom_id res chain seq x y z
N MET A 1 53.45 -0.63 -18.94
CA MET A 1 52.90 -1.93 -19.38
C MET A 1 51.40 -1.78 -19.54
N ASP A 2 51.03 -1.34 -20.74
CA ASP A 2 49.66 -1.19 -21.22
C ASP A 2 48.97 -2.54 -21.36
N ARG A 3 47.71 -2.63 -20.92
CA ARG A 3 46.73 -3.54 -21.53
C ARG A 3 45.42 -2.82 -21.82
N ILE A 4 45.41 -2.33 -23.05
CA ILE A 4 44.28 -2.07 -23.93
C ILE A 4 43.33 -3.28 -23.94
N VAL A 5 42.06 -3.09 -23.54
CA VAL A 5 40.93 -3.88 -24.08
C VAL A 5 39.70 -2.97 -24.26
N PRO A 6 39.55 -2.27 -25.38
CA PRO A 6 38.31 -1.61 -25.76
C PRO A 6 37.38 -2.63 -26.43
N GLY A 7 36.58 -3.32 -25.62
CA GLY A 7 35.45 -4.11 -26.11
C GLY A 7 34.30 -3.20 -26.52
N CYS A 8 34.28 -2.79 -27.78
CA CYS A 8 33.17 -2.07 -28.40
C CYS A 8 31.92 -2.97 -28.46
N VAL A 9 31.05 -2.86 -27.47
CA VAL A 9 29.75 -3.55 -27.46
C VAL A 9 28.82 -2.86 -28.46
N ARG A 10 28.76 -3.44 -29.65
CA ARG A 10 27.83 -3.10 -30.74
C ARG A 10 26.39 -3.31 -30.24
N SER A 11 25.77 -2.26 -29.70
CA SER A 11 24.36 -2.32 -29.29
C SER A 11 23.50 -2.46 -30.53
N SER A 12 22.90 -3.64 -30.66
CA SER A 12 22.02 -3.99 -31.76
C SER A 12 20.78 -3.09 -31.73
N ARG A 13 20.69 -2.15 -32.68
CA ARG A 13 19.42 -1.60 -33.17
C ARG A 13 18.64 -2.74 -33.84
N ARG A 14 18.06 -3.65 -33.07
CA ARG A 14 17.28 -4.77 -33.59
C ARG A 14 15.80 -4.53 -33.30
N GLY A 15 15.07 -4.27 -34.39
CA GLY A 15 13.70 -4.75 -34.58
C GLY A 15 12.62 -4.14 -33.70
N ARG A 16 12.25 -2.89 -33.97
CA ARG A 16 11.01 -2.28 -33.47
C ARG A 16 9.80 -2.82 -34.25
N ARG A 17 9.50 -4.13 -34.21
CA ARG A 17 8.28 -4.67 -34.85
C ARG A 17 7.86 -6.11 -34.52
N ILE A 18 7.93 -6.57 -33.26
CA ILE A 18 6.98 -7.55 -32.65
C ILE A 18 7.01 -7.27 -31.13
N MET A 19 6.47 -6.13 -30.72
CA MET A 19 6.83 -5.49 -29.43
C MET A 19 6.01 -5.98 -28.23
N THR A 20 4.91 -6.70 -28.42
CA THR A 20 3.98 -7.04 -27.34
C THR A 20 4.35 -8.34 -26.63
N THR A 21 4.64 -9.41 -27.37
CA THR A 21 4.93 -10.73 -26.78
C THR A 21 6.30 -10.78 -26.09
N GLN A 22 7.31 -10.15 -26.69
CA GLN A 22 8.66 -10.08 -26.09
C GLN A 22 8.72 -9.13 -24.88
N ALA A 23 7.94 -8.04 -24.89
CA ALA A 23 7.84 -7.17 -23.73
C ALA A 23 7.23 -7.92 -22.54
N LEU A 24 6.16 -8.69 -22.76
CA LEU A 24 5.52 -9.46 -21.71
C LEU A 24 6.44 -10.52 -21.10
N SER A 25 7.14 -11.31 -21.92
CA SER A 25 8.05 -12.34 -21.41
C SER A 25 9.24 -11.76 -20.64
N SER A 26 9.76 -10.62 -21.09
CA SER A 26 10.82 -9.89 -20.36
C SER A 26 10.34 -9.39 -19.00
N TRP A 27 9.10 -8.91 -18.93
CA TRP A 27 8.46 -8.45 -17.71
C TRP A 27 8.22 -9.58 -16.71
N ILE A 28 7.73 -10.73 -17.18
CA ILE A 28 7.51 -11.90 -16.33
C ILE A 28 8.84 -12.40 -15.76
N THR A 29 9.90 -12.41 -16.58
CA THR A 29 11.23 -12.84 -16.14
C THR A 29 11.78 -11.89 -15.08
N LEU A 30 11.66 -10.58 -15.30
CA LEU A 30 12.07 -9.55 -14.35
C LEU A 30 11.27 -9.63 -13.05
N ALA A 31 9.95 -9.84 -13.13
CA ALA A 31 9.11 -10.00 -11.96
C ALA A 31 9.47 -11.26 -11.16
N LYS A 32 9.70 -12.38 -11.84
CA LYS A 32 10.15 -13.64 -11.22
C LYS A 32 11.52 -13.46 -10.56
N ASP A 33 12.48 -12.84 -11.25
CA ASP A 33 13.82 -12.64 -10.71
C ASP A 33 13.82 -11.68 -9.51
N ALA A 34 12.99 -10.64 -9.54
CA ALA A 34 12.77 -9.73 -8.41
C ALA A 34 12.08 -10.44 -7.24
N LEU A 35 11.07 -11.28 -7.52
CA LEU A 35 10.37 -12.07 -6.51
C LEU A 35 11.34 -13.06 -5.86
N LEU A 36 12.25 -13.68 -6.62
CA LEU A 36 13.30 -14.57 -6.12
C LEU A 36 14.50 -13.83 -5.52
N ILE A 37 14.42 -12.51 -5.33
CA ILE A 37 15.44 -11.68 -4.67
C ILE A 37 16.81 -11.78 -5.38
N ARG A 38 16.83 -12.03 -6.70
CA ARG A 38 18.08 -12.08 -7.46
C ARG A 38 18.67 -10.66 -7.55
N PRO A 39 19.99 -10.49 -7.39
CA PRO A 39 20.61 -9.15 -7.36
C PRO A 39 20.48 -8.36 -8.67
N ARG A 40 20.54 -9.03 -9.82
CA ARG A 40 20.58 -8.41 -11.15
C ARG A 40 19.50 -7.35 -11.41
N PRO A 41 18.19 -7.65 -11.24
CA PRO A 41 17.15 -6.66 -11.47
C PRO A 41 17.27 -5.42 -10.56
N PHE A 42 17.76 -5.58 -9.32
CA PHE A 42 17.97 -4.46 -8.41
C PHE A 42 19.18 -3.62 -8.83
N GLU A 43 20.27 -4.24 -9.27
CA GLU A 43 21.47 -3.52 -9.75
C GLU A 43 21.17 -2.74 -11.03
N GLU A 44 20.47 -3.37 -11.98
CA GLU A 44 20.03 -2.72 -13.22
C GLU A 44 19.13 -1.52 -12.91
N MET A 45 18.17 -1.69 -11.98
CA MET A 45 17.29 -0.61 -11.56
C MET A 45 17.96 0.42 -10.65
N ALA A 46 18.99 0.10 -9.89
CA ALA A 46 19.68 1.07 -9.04
C ALA A 46 20.67 1.94 -9.84
N PHE A 47 21.44 1.32 -10.73
CA PHE A 47 22.59 1.95 -11.39
C PHE A 47 22.38 2.29 -12.88
N GLY A 48 21.32 1.78 -13.52
CA GLY A 48 21.01 2.16 -14.90
C GLY A 48 20.80 3.67 -15.06
N ARG A 49 20.92 4.20 -16.28
CA ARG A 49 20.65 5.64 -16.56
C ARG A 49 19.17 5.97 -16.78
N ALA A 50 18.27 5.03 -16.46
CA ALA A 50 16.85 5.16 -16.72
C ALA A 50 16.21 6.30 -15.92
N THR A 51 15.19 6.92 -16.51
CA THR A 51 14.33 7.89 -15.82
C THR A 51 13.49 7.19 -14.74
N LEU A 52 12.77 7.95 -13.91
CA LEU A 52 11.82 7.38 -12.93
C LEU A 52 10.58 6.74 -13.59
N ARG A 53 10.36 6.96 -14.89
CA ARG A 53 9.18 6.51 -15.63
C ARG A 53 8.92 4.99 -15.55
N PRO A 54 9.91 4.10 -15.72
CA PRO A 54 9.68 2.66 -15.62
C PRO A 54 9.24 2.24 -14.21
N ALA A 55 9.80 2.86 -13.16
CA ALA A 55 9.43 2.59 -11.78
C ALA A 55 7.97 2.95 -11.50
N ILE A 56 7.55 4.15 -11.92
CA ILE A 56 6.15 4.59 -11.82
C ILE A 56 5.24 3.66 -12.63
N ALA A 57 5.66 3.27 -13.84
CA ALA A 57 4.89 2.35 -14.67
C ALA A 57 4.68 0.97 -14.01
N VAL A 58 5.69 0.44 -13.29
CA VAL A 58 5.55 -0.81 -12.51
C VAL A 58 4.46 -0.66 -11.45
N VAL A 59 4.57 0.38 -10.63
CA VAL A 59 3.64 0.58 -9.50
C VAL A 59 2.22 0.84 -10.01
N LEU A 60 2.07 1.67 -11.05
CA LEU A 60 0.78 1.92 -11.69
C LEU A 60 0.20 0.67 -12.32
N ALA A 61 0.99 -0.14 -13.04
CA ALA A 61 0.51 -1.37 -13.65
C ALA A 61 0.00 -2.36 -12.59
N VAL A 62 0.76 -2.57 -11.52
CA VAL A 62 0.34 -3.42 -10.40
C VAL A 62 -0.94 -2.90 -9.76
N GLY A 63 -1.00 -1.60 -9.44
CA GLY A 63 -2.17 -1.01 -8.81
C GLY A 63 -3.40 -1.04 -9.72
N LEU A 64 -3.23 -0.92 -11.03
CA LEU A 64 -4.31 -1.04 -12.01
C LEU A 64 -4.84 -2.47 -12.08
N ILE A 65 -3.98 -3.49 -11.97
CA ILE A 65 -4.39 -4.90 -11.92
C ILE A 65 -5.20 -5.17 -10.64
N ILE A 66 -4.70 -4.73 -9.49
CA ILE A 66 -5.40 -4.87 -8.20
C ILE A 66 -6.75 -4.17 -8.26
N GLY A 67 -6.75 -2.92 -8.72
CA GLY A 67 -7.96 -2.14 -8.90
C GLY A 67 -8.95 -2.81 -9.84
N LEU A 68 -8.49 -3.34 -10.97
CA LEU A 68 -9.36 -3.97 -11.96
C LEU A 68 -10.06 -5.19 -11.36
N ILE A 69 -9.33 -6.01 -10.60
CA ILE A 69 -9.90 -7.19 -9.96
C ILE A 69 -10.91 -6.80 -8.88
N GLY A 70 -10.61 -5.77 -8.06
CA GLY A 70 -11.57 -5.23 -7.11
C GLY A 70 -12.81 -4.63 -7.79
N ALA A 71 -12.61 -3.92 -8.89
CA ALA A 71 -13.69 -3.35 -9.69
C ALA A 71 -14.57 -4.45 -10.31
N LEU A 72 -13.98 -5.54 -10.82
CA LEU A 72 -14.69 -6.71 -11.33
C LEU A 72 -15.53 -7.38 -10.24
N ALA A 73 -15.00 -7.53 -9.03
CA ALA A 73 -15.75 -8.05 -7.88
C ALA A 73 -16.95 -7.13 -7.53
N GLY A 74 -16.77 -5.82 -7.65
CA GLY A 74 -17.81 -4.80 -7.42
C GLY A 74 -18.83 -4.61 -8.55
N VAL A 75 -18.72 -5.33 -9.69
CA VAL A 75 -19.69 -5.19 -10.80
C VAL A 75 -21.12 -5.51 -10.36
N GLY A 76 -21.29 -6.38 -9.37
CA GLY A 76 -22.60 -6.68 -8.78
C GLY A 76 -23.32 -5.45 -8.24
N GLU A 77 -22.59 -4.50 -7.64
CA GLU A 77 -23.15 -3.25 -7.11
C GLU A 77 -23.64 -2.30 -8.21
N LEU A 78 -23.07 -2.38 -9.41
CA LEU A 78 -23.51 -1.59 -10.56
C LEU A 78 -24.91 -2.01 -11.01
N VAL A 79 -25.22 -3.31 -10.90
CA VAL A 79 -26.48 -3.92 -11.31
C VAL A 79 -27.52 -3.91 -10.19
N ARG A 80 -27.09 -4.18 -8.95
CA ARG A 80 -27.92 -4.21 -7.75
C ARG A 80 -27.38 -3.20 -6.74
N PRO A 81 -27.81 -1.94 -6.78
CA PRO A 81 -27.39 -0.96 -5.80
C PRO A 81 -27.93 -1.39 -4.43
N GLN A 82 -27.03 -1.64 -3.49
CA GLN A 82 -27.42 -1.72 -2.09
C GLN A 82 -27.49 -0.29 -1.57
N PRO A 83 -28.66 0.18 -1.09
CA PRO A 83 -28.72 1.45 -0.39
C PRO A 83 -27.84 1.36 0.86
N PHE A 84 -27.12 2.44 1.18
CA PHE A 84 -26.40 2.51 2.43
C PHE A 84 -27.42 2.44 3.57
N SER A 85 -27.37 1.35 4.33
CA SER A 85 -28.17 1.17 5.53
C SER A 85 -27.29 1.46 6.75
N VAL A 86 -27.77 2.35 7.61
CA VAL A 86 -27.11 2.60 8.91
C VAL A 86 -27.05 1.30 9.70
N ASP A 87 -28.07 0.44 9.60
CA ASP A 87 -28.12 -0.84 10.31
C ASP A 87 -27.10 -1.84 9.78
N ASP A 88 -26.88 -1.91 8.47
CA ASP A 88 -25.87 -2.79 7.87
C ASP A 88 -24.47 -2.34 8.27
N PHE A 89 -24.22 -1.02 8.25
CA PHE A 89 -22.97 -0.45 8.72
C PHE A 89 -22.74 -0.76 10.20
N MET A 90 -23.76 -0.57 11.05
CA MET A 90 -23.66 -0.86 12.49
C MET A 90 -23.45 -2.35 12.75
N THR A 91 -24.08 -3.23 11.96
CA THR A 91 -23.89 -4.68 12.06
C THR A 91 -22.45 -5.07 11.74
N GLN A 92 -21.90 -4.56 10.62
CA GLN A 92 -20.52 -4.81 10.23
C GLN A 92 -19.52 -4.23 11.24
N PHE A 93 -19.83 -3.04 11.77
CA PHE A 93 -19.04 -2.40 12.80
C PHE A 93 -19.06 -3.20 14.11
N GLU A 94 -20.22 -3.65 14.57
CA GLU A 94 -20.34 -4.51 15.75
C GLU A 94 -19.60 -5.85 15.58
N GLU A 95 -19.64 -6.45 14.38
CA GLU A 95 -18.86 -7.65 14.08
C GLU A 95 -17.35 -7.39 14.21
N SER A 96 -16.88 -6.25 13.70
CA SER A 96 -15.48 -5.83 13.86
C SER A 96 -15.10 -5.59 15.33
N LEU A 97 -16.04 -5.08 16.13
CA LEU A 97 -15.82 -4.87 17.56
C LEU A 97 -15.79 -6.18 18.34
N ARG A 98 -16.61 -7.17 18.00
CA ARG A 98 -16.55 -8.50 18.63
C ARG A 98 -15.19 -9.15 18.40
N PHE A 99 -14.61 -8.96 17.21
CA PHE A 99 -13.25 -9.40 16.95
C PHE A 99 -12.25 -8.68 17.87
N SER A 100 -12.37 -7.38 18.09
CA SER A 100 -11.47 -6.65 19.00
C SER A 100 -11.70 -6.95 20.48
N GLU A 101 -12.95 -7.20 20.90
CA GLU A 101 -13.30 -7.60 22.28
C GLU A 101 -12.57 -8.88 22.68
N SER A 102 -12.33 -9.79 21.73
CA SER A 102 -11.54 -11.01 21.99
C SER A 102 -10.09 -10.74 22.45
N PHE A 103 -9.57 -9.53 22.22
CA PHE A 103 -8.24 -9.10 22.64
C PHE A 103 -8.26 -8.11 23.82
N ALA A 104 -9.43 -7.63 24.23
CA ALA A 104 -9.57 -6.62 25.29
C ALA A 104 -10.15 -7.26 26.56
N THR A 105 -9.32 -7.49 27.56
CA THR A 105 -9.70 -8.15 28.83
C THR A 105 -9.91 -7.18 29.99
N ASP A 106 -9.70 -5.89 29.77
CA ASP A 106 -9.70 -4.86 30.81
C ASP A 106 -11.09 -4.21 30.93
N PRO A 107 -11.65 -4.03 32.15
CA PRO A 107 -12.86 -3.25 32.39
C PRO A 107 -12.88 -1.85 31.77
N GLN A 108 -11.72 -1.18 31.62
CA GLN A 108 -11.65 0.12 30.93
C GLN A 108 -11.93 0.03 29.42
N ALA A 109 -11.73 -1.14 28.81
CA ALA A 109 -12.05 -1.33 27.41
C ALA A 109 -13.56 -1.27 27.17
N GLU A 110 -14.38 -1.69 28.14
CA GLU A 110 -15.84 -1.72 27.99
C GLU A 110 -16.42 -0.31 27.80
N GLU A 111 -15.95 0.65 28.61
CA GLU A 111 -16.36 2.06 28.52
C GLU A 111 -15.89 2.71 27.20
N PHE A 112 -14.65 2.41 26.78
CA PHE A 112 -14.13 2.86 25.49
C PHE A 112 -14.98 2.34 24.32
N MET A 113 -15.43 1.10 24.39
CA MET A 113 -16.22 0.46 23.33
C MET A 113 -17.62 1.05 23.21
N VAL A 114 -18.26 1.45 24.33
CA VAL A 114 -19.55 2.18 24.30
C VAL A 114 -19.39 3.51 23.57
N MET A 115 -18.39 4.30 23.93
CA MET A 115 -18.10 5.58 23.28
C MET A 115 -17.76 5.42 21.79
N TYR A 116 -17.02 4.37 21.43
CA TYR A 116 -16.67 4.07 20.05
C TYR A 116 -17.91 3.69 19.22
N ARG A 117 -18.86 2.93 19.81
CA ARG A 117 -20.18 2.63 19.20
C ARG A 117 -21.02 3.88 18.98
N ASP A 118 -21.08 4.77 19.95
CA ASP A 118 -21.85 6.01 19.81
C ASP A 118 -21.25 6.96 18.76
N SER A 119 -19.91 7.04 18.71
CA SER A 119 -19.19 7.78 17.68
C SER A 119 -19.46 7.22 16.28
N ALA A 120 -19.48 5.88 16.13
CA ALA A 120 -19.79 5.22 14.88
C ALA A 120 -21.23 5.48 14.41
N ARG A 121 -22.21 5.45 15.32
CA ARG A 121 -23.61 5.81 15.00
C ARG A 121 -23.72 7.26 14.52
N ALA A 122 -23.09 8.20 15.22
CA ALA A 122 -23.11 9.61 14.83
C ALA A 122 -22.49 9.81 13.42
N PHE A 123 -21.39 9.12 13.14
CA PHE A 123 -20.75 9.14 11.84
C PHE A 123 -21.64 8.52 10.74
N ALA A 124 -22.26 7.37 11.00
CA ALA A 124 -23.17 6.72 10.06
C ALA A 124 -24.38 7.61 9.71
N GLN A 125 -24.95 8.29 10.70
CA GLN A 125 -26.03 9.26 10.48
C GLN A 125 -25.58 10.47 9.66
N ALA A 126 -24.35 10.97 9.88
CA ALA A 126 -23.80 12.05 9.08
C ALA A 126 -23.62 11.63 7.61
N ILE A 127 -23.14 10.41 7.35
CA ILE A 127 -23.04 9.86 5.99
C ILE A 127 -24.42 9.72 5.35
N ALA A 128 -25.41 9.20 6.08
CA ALA A 128 -26.78 9.05 5.56
C ALA A 128 -27.34 10.40 5.10
N LYS A 129 -27.17 11.46 5.89
CA LYS A 129 -27.56 12.83 5.52
C LYS A 129 -26.83 13.33 4.27
N ILE A 130 -25.54 13.02 4.11
CA ILE A 130 -24.77 13.40 2.91
C ILE A 130 -25.32 12.70 1.66
N MET A 131 -25.73 11.44 1.81
CA MET A 131 -26.29 10.64 0.71
C MET A 131 -27.71 11.08 0.31
N GLU A 132 -28.45 11.74 1.21
CA GLU A 132 -29.76 12.32 0.92
C GLU A 132 -29.69 13.62 0.11
N LEU A 133 -28.50 14.26 -0.01
CA LEU A 133 -28.39 15.45 -0.84
C LEU A 133 -28.68 15.12 -2.31
N PRO A 134 -29.50 15.94 -3.00
CA PRO A 134 -29.83 15.70 -4.40
C PRO A 134 -28.56 15.80 -5.26
N THR A 135 -28.07 14.66 -5.73
CA THR A 135 -26.91 14.64 -6.62
C THR A 135 -27.36 15.08 -8.02
N PRO A 136 -26.68 16.06 -8.66
CA PRO A 136 -27.08 16.60 -9.96
C PRO A 136 -26.86 15.63 -11.13
N LEU A 137 -26.27 14.45 -10.90
CA LEU A 137 -25.99 13.45 -11.92
C LEU A 137 -27.09 12.37 -11.96
N PRO A 138 -27.52 11.94 -13.16
CA PRO A 138 -28.41 10.78 -13.30
C PRO A 138 -27.77 9.55 -12.63
N GLY A 139 -28.58 8.77 -11.91
CA GLY A 139 -28.08 7.70 -11.02
C GLY A 139 -27.14 6.68 -11.69
N PHE A 140 -27.35 6.37 -12.98
CA PHE A 140 -26.43 5.50 -13.74
C PHE A 140 -25.02 6.10 -13.88
N PHE A 141 -24.91 7.37 -14.28
CA PHE A 141 -23.61 8.03 -14.46
C PHE A 141 -22.89 8.21 -13.13
N GLY A 142 -23.62 8.52 -12.06
CA GLY A 142 -23.05 8.58 -10.71
C GLY A 142 -22.42 7.25 -10.28
N ARG A 143 -23.10 6.13 -10.52
CA ARG A 143 -22.57 4.79 -10.22
C ARG A 143 -21.35 4.44 -11.08
N LEU A 144 -21.40 4.73 -12.38
CA LEU A 144 -20.26 4.49 -13.27
C LEU A 144 -19.04 5.30 -12.82
N LEU A 145 -19.21 6.58 -12.49
CA LEU A 145 -18.13 7.43 -11.99
C LEU A 145 -17.58 6.92 -10.66
N LYS A 146 -18.43 6.46 -9.74
CA LYS A 146 -18.00 5.86 -8.47
C LYS A 146 -17.16 4.60 -8.72
N TRP A 147 -17.62 3.73 -9.62
CA TRP A 147 -16.91 2.49 -9.97
C TRP A 147 -15.56 2.78 -10.65
N VAL A 148 -15.53 3.67 -11.64
CA VAL A 148 -14.28 4.12 -12.29
C VAL A 148 -13.37 4.82 -11.29
N GLY A 149 -13.92 5.64 -10.40
CA GLY A 149 -13.19 6.31 -9.33
C GLY A 149 -12.54 5.32 -8.37
N ALA A 150 -13.26 4.28 -7.95
CA ALA A 150 -12.73 3.20 -7.12
C ALA A 150 -11.64 2.40 -7.85
N TRP A 151 -11.83 2.13 -9.14
CA TRP A 151 -10.82 1.45 -9.96
C TRP A 151 -9.53 2.28 -10.10
N LEU A 152 -9.67 3.57 -10.40
CA LEU A 152 -8.55 4.49 -10.63
C LEU A 152 -7.87 4.91 -9.33
N SER A 153 -8.58 4.92 -8.20
CA SER A 153 -7.98 5.24 -6.90
C SER A 153 -6.99 4.18 -6.45
N ALA A 154 -7.16 2.90 -6.84
CA ALA A 154 -6.25 1.82 -6.47
C ALA A 154 -4.78 2.05 -6.89
N PRO A 155 -4.44 2.33 -8.17
CA PRO A 155 -3.07 2.65 -8.55
C PRO A 155 -2.56 3.94 -7.94
N LEU A 156 -3.40 4.96 -7.75
CA LEU A 156 -3.00 6.21 -7.10
C LEU A 156 -2.68 6.00 -5.61
N ALA A 157 -3.50 5.22 -4.91
CA ALA A 157 -3.29 4.85 -3.51
C ALA A 157 -2.03 4.01 -3.35
N LEU A 158 -1.80 3.02 -4.24
CA LEU A 158 -0.58 2.21 -4.22
C LEU A 158 0.65 3.07 -4.48
N LEU A 159 0.58 4.00 -5.45
CA LEU A 159 1.66 4.93 -5.76
C LEU A 159 1.96 5.85 -4.57
N GLY A 160 0.93 6.43 -3.94
CA GLY A 160 1.06 7.27 -2.76
C GLY A 160 1.69 6.51 -1.58
N LYS A 161 1.16 5.31 -1.29
CA LYS A 161 1.71 4.41 -0.24
C LYS A 161 3.17 4.08 -0.51
N TRP A 162 3.50 3.69 -1.74
CA TRP A 162 4.85 3.33 -2.14
C TRP A 162 5.82 4.51 -2.02
N PHE A 163 5.43 5.71 -2.48
CA PHE A 163 6.25 6.91 -2.34
C PHE A 163 6.49 7.25 -0.88
N PHE A 164 5.43 7.27 -0.08
CA PHE A 164 5.51 7.59 1.35
C PHE A 164 6.48 6.65 2.06
N VAL A 165 6.29 5.34 1.92
CA VAL A 165 7.17 4.34 2.53
C VAL A 165 8.61 4.44 2.01
N SER A 166 8.80 4.62 0.69
CA SER A 166 10.13 4.74 0.10
C SER A 166 10.91 5.95 0.63
N ILE A 167 10.25 7.10 0.80
CA ILE A 167 10.89 8.31 1.34
C ILE A 167 11.39 8.07 2.77
N TRP A 168 10.57 7.44 3.60
CA TRP A 168 10.95 7.11 4.98
C TRP A 168 12.11 6.12 5.04
N ILE A 169 12.06 5.02 4.28
CA ILE A 169 13.14 4.04 4.24
C ILE A 169 14.45 4.69 3.76
N MET A 170 14.39 5.51 2.72
CA MET A 170 15.54 6.28 2.22
C MET A 170 16.13 7.20 3.28
N LEU A 171 15.29 7.90 4.04
CA LEU A 171 15.72 8.78 5.13
C LEU A 171 16.54 8.00 6.17
N PHE A 172 16.00 6.88 6.67
CA PHE A 172 16.71 6.04 7.63
C PHE A 172 17.95 5.36 7.04
N ALA A 173 17.90 4.93 5.78
CA ALA A 173 19.07 4.38 5.09
C ALA A 173 20.22 5.41 5.02
N ARG A 174 19.91 6.69 4.79
CA ARG A 174 20.89 7.78 4.83
C ARG A 174 21.41 8.05 6.24
N LEU A 175 20.54 8.04 7.25
CA LEU A 175 20.95 8.19 8.66
C LEU A 175 21.89 7.06 9.12
N LEU A 176 21.75 5.86 8.56
CA LEU A 176 22.61 4.70 8.84
C LEU A 176 23.90 4.66 7.98
N GLY A 177 24.21 5.75 7.25
CA GLY A 177 25.44 5.91 6.48
C GLY A 177 25.35 5.44 5.02
N GLY A 178 24.16 5.19 4.50
CA GLY A 178 23.94 4.74 3.13
C GLY A 178 24.24 5.83 2.10
N ARG A 179 24.97 5.47 1.03
CA ARG A 179 25.46 6.43 0.00
C ARG A 179 24.65 6.44 -1.31
N GLY A 180 23.51 5.76 -1.32
CA GLY A 180 22.66 5.62 -2.48
C GLY A 180 22.00 6.92 -2.95
N SER A 181 21.73 6.98 -4.26
CA SER A 181 20.93 8.06 -4.84
C SER A 181 19.43 7.81 -4.60
N LEU A 182 18.67 8.90 -4.39
CA LEU A 182 17.22 8.83 -4.25
C LEU A 182 16.56 8.14 -5.45
N LEU A 183 16.98 8.52 -6.66
CA LEU A 183 16.39 8.02 -7.90
C LEU A 183 16.73 6.54 -8.14
N GLY A 184 17.95 6.11 -7.80
CA GLY A 184 18.35 4.70 -7.89
C GLY A 184 17.57 3.82 -6.93
N TYR A 185 17.38 4.26 -5.68
CA TYR A 185 16.56 3.56 -4.71
C TYR A 185 15.09 3.51 -5.12
N LEU A 186 14.46 4.64 -5.49
CA LEU A 186 13.06 4.66 -5.92
C LEU A 186 12.84 3.71 -7.12
N ARG A 187 13.79 3.63 -8.04
CA ARG A 187 13.68 2.65 -9.12
C ARG A 187 13.74 1.22 -8.60
N ALA A 188 14.72 0.87 -7.79
CA ALA A 188 14.83 -0.47 -7.23
C ALA A 188 13.64 -0.84 -6.32
N SER A 189 13.13 0.10 -5.53
CA SER A 189 12.02 -0.12 -4.60
C SER A 189 10.68 -0.30 -5.31
N SER A 190 10.53 0.16 -6.56
CA SER A 190 9.30 -0.10 -7.34
C SER A 190 9.01 -1.58 -7.55
N LEU A 191 10.05 -2.43 -7.51
CA LEU A 191 9.90 -3.89 -7.53
C LEU A 191 9.12 -4.41 -6.32
N SER A 192 9.10 -3.68 -5.19
CA SER A 192 8.32 -4.05 -4.00
C SER A 192 6.81 -3.94 -4.22
N ALA A 193 6.36 -3.32 -5.31
CA ALA A 193 4.95 -3.36 -5.70
C ALA A 193 4.55 -4.75 -6.21
N LEU A 194 5.44 -5.49 -6.89
CA LEU A 194 5.10 -6.77 -7.54
C LEU A 194 4.43 -7.80 -6.61
N PRO A 195 4.90 -8.03 -5.37
CA PRO A 195 4.27 -9.00 -4.48
C PRO A 195 2.85 -8.59 -4.05
N HIS A 196 2.50 -7.31 -4.15
CA HIS A 196 1.15 -6.83 -3.86
C HIS A 196 0.12 -7.30 -4.89
N VAL A 197 0.55 -7.84 -6.05
CA VAL A 197 -0.35 -8.53 -6.98
C VAL A 197 -1.04 -9.73 -6.30
N LEU A 198 -0.43 -10.34 -5.26
CA LEU A 198 -1.08 -11.36 -4.45
C LEU A 198 -2.32 -10.84 -3.72
N GLY A 199 -2.34 -9.54 -3.40
CA GLY A 199 -3.52 -8.86 -2.85
C GLY A 199 -4.70 -8.83 -3.82
N ALA A 200 -4.48 -9.12 -5.11
CA ALA A 200 -5.59 -9.27 -6.04
C ALA A 200 -6.47 -10.51 -5.72
N PHE A 201 -5.95 -11.48 -4.95
CA PHE A 201 -6.76 -12.59 -4.44
C PHE A 201 -7.58 -12.23 -3.19
N ALA A 202 -7.63 -10.95 -2.81
CA ALA A 202 -8.39 -10.48 -1.65
C ALA A 202 -9.91 -10.77 -1.74
N PHE A 203 -10.44 -11.02 -2.94
CA PHE A 203 -11.85 -11.37 -3.13
C PHE A 203 -12.23 -12.74 -2.54
N LEU A 204 -11.25 -13.61 -2.25
CA LEU A 204 -11.49 -14.91 -1.65
C LEU A 204 -11.75 -14.74 -0.14
N PRO A 205 -12.94 -15.11 0.38
CA PRO A 205 -13.19 -15.09 1.81
C PRO A 205 -12.18 -16.01 2.54
N ALA A 206 -11.74 -15.59 3.73
CA ALA A 206 -10.69 -16.21 4.56
C ALA A 206 -9.24 -16.20 3.99
N VAL A 207 -9.03 -16.46 2.70
CA VAL A 207 -7.68 -16.55 2.11
C VAL A 207 -7.13 -15.18 1.71
N GLY A 208 -8.02 -14.24 1.35
CA GLY A 208 -7.64 -12.93 0.84
C GLY A 208 -6.74 -12.13 1.78
N GLY A 209 -7.08 -12.11 3.08
CA GLY A 209 -6.28 -11.42 4.09
C GLY A 209 -4.88 -12.01 4.25
N LEU A 210 -4.77 -13.35 4.24
CA LEU A 210 -3.48 -14.04 4.32
C LEU A 210 -2.60 -13.73 3.10
N MET A 211 -3.18 -13.73 1.89
CA MET A 211 -2.43 -13.40 0.66
C MET A 211 -1.96 -11.94 0.65
N ALA A 212 -2.79 -11.01 1.13
CA ALA A 212 -2.41 -9.61 1.28
C ALA A 212 -1.27 -9.43 2.30
N LEU A 213 -1.31 -10.17 3.41
CA LEU A 213 -0.25 -10.17 4.43
C LEU A 213 1.06 -10.72 3.86
N VAL A 214 1.02 -11.86 3.18
CA VAL A 214 2.18 -12.46 2.52
C VAL A 214 2.77 -11.48 1.49
N GLY A 215 1.94 -10.86 0.65
CA GLY A 215 2.39 -9.84 -0.30
C GLY A 215 3.05 -8.64 0.37
N SER A 216 2.53 -8.21 1.53
CA SER A 216 3.09 -7.10 2.30
C SER A 216 4.45 -7.45 2.92
N VAL A 217 4.58 -8.63 3.54
CA VAL A 217 5.85 -9.13 4.11
C VAL A 217 6.88 -9.32 3.00
N TRP A 218 6.49 -9.88 1.86
CA TRP A 218 7.42 -10.05 0.74
C TRP A 218 7.84 -8.71 0.14
N GLY A 219 6.94 -7.73 0.07
CA GLY A 219 7.25 -6.35 -0.32
C GLY A 219 8.34 -5.73 0.57
N LEU A 220 8.31 -5.98 1.88
CA LEU A 220 9.37 -5.54 2.80
C LEU A 220 10.72 -6.18 2.48
N VAL A 221 10.75 -7.49 2.21
CA VAL A 221 11.98 -8.21 1.85
C VAL A 221 12.59 -7.65 0.56
N VAL A 222 11.75 -7.35 -0.43
CA VAL A 222 12.18 -6.70 -1.68
C VAL A 222 12.74 -5.30 -1.42
N ASN A 223 12.13 -4.52 -0.53
CA ASN A 223 12.64 -3.21 -0.12
C ASN A 223 13.98 -3.31 0.62
N TYR A 224 14.15 -4.30 1.50
CA TYR A 224 15.43 -4.60 2.15
C TYR A 224 16.54 -4.79 1.12
N ARG A 225 16.29 -5.62 0.10
CA ARG A 225 17.28 -5.86 -0.95
C ARG A 225 17.54 -4.61 -1.79
N ALA A 226 16.50 -3.83 -2.09
CA ALA A 226 16.63 -2.56 -2.78
C ALA A 226 17.54 -1.59 -2.01
N VAL A 227 17.34 -1.43 -0.69
CA VAL A 227 18.20 -0.61 0.17
C VAL A 227 19.64 -1.12 0.18
N GLN A 228 19.81 -2.42 0.37
CA GLN A 228 21.14 -3.03 0.44
C GLN A 228 21.95 -2.76 -0.84
N VAL A 229 21.34 -2.96 -2.01
CA VAL A 229 21.98 -2.75 -3.31
C VAL A 229 22.17 -1.26 -3.61
N SER A 230 21.16 -0.41 -3.39
CA SER A 230 21.22 0.99 -3.78
C SER A 230 22.08 1.84 -2.84
N HIS A 231 22.12 1.52 -1.54
CA HIS A 231 22.89 2.28 -0.55
C HIS A 231 24.23 1.64 -0.16
N GLY A 232 24.48 0.38 -0.55
CA GLY A 232 25.70 -0.34 -0.17
C GLY A 232 25.78 -0.59 1.34
N LEU A 233 24.65 -0.71 2.02
CA LEU A 233 24.60 -0.98 3.45
C LEU A 233 24.88 -2.47 3.74
N SER A 234 25.45 -2.74 4.91
CA SER A 234 25.53 -4.09 5.46
C SER A 234 24.11 -4.63 5.77
N SER A 235 23.95 -5.96 5.79
CA SER A 235 22.64 -6.60 5.92
C SER A 235 21.89 -6.17 7.19
N ASP A 236 22.57 -6.06 8.33
CA ASP A 236 22.03 -5.58 9.61
C ASP A 236 21.46 -4.16 9.51
N ARG A 237 22.22 -3.24 8.91
CA ARG A 237 21.80 -1.84 8.75
C ARG A 237 20.68 -1.70 7.73
N ALA A 238 20.69 -2.50 6.67
CA ALA A 238 19.62 -2.50 5.67
C ALA A 238 18.30 -3.01 6.26
N VAL A 239 18.33 -4.05 7.10
CA VAL A 239 17.13 -4.49 7.84
C VAL A 239 16.61 -3.39 8.74
N LEU A 240 17.50 -2.76 9.52
CA LEU A 240 17.13 -1.68 10.43
C LEU A 240 16.53 -0.48 9.68
N ALA A 241 17.11 -0.09 8.54
CA ALA A 241 16.61 1.00 7.69
C ALA A 241 15.18 0.76 7.20
N VAL A 242 14.82 -0.50 6.91
CA VAL A 242 13.48 -0.87 6.44
C VAL A 242 12.48 -0.96 7.58
N LEU A 243 12.89 -1.44 8.76
CA LEU A 243 12.00 -1.62 9.91
C LEU A 243 11.76 -0.33 10.71
N LEU A 244 12.73 0.59 10.75
CA LEU A 244 12.64 1.86 11.48
C LEU A 244 11.39 2.70 11.17
N PRO A 245 10.98 2.92 9.90
CA PRO A 245 9.73 3.61 9.58
C PRO A 245 8.51 3.02 10.28
N TYR A 246 8.42 1.69 10.34
CA TYR A 246 7.29 0.99 10.93
C TYR A 246 7.32 1.08 12.45
N LEU A 247 8.50 1.00 13.06
CA LEU A 247 8.65 1.22 14.51
C LEU A 247 8.29 2.65 14.92
N VAL A 248 8.71 3.64 14.13
CA VAL A 248 8.35 5.05 14.38
C VAL A 248 6.85 5.27 14.19
N LEU A 249 6.25 4.71 13.14
CA LEU A 249 4.81 4.81 12.92
C LEU A 249 4.02 4.14 14.04
N LEU A 250 4.45 2.97 14.51
CA LEU A 250 3.85 2.25 15.62
C LEU A 250 3.91 3.08 16.91
N LEU A 251 5.07 3.69 17.20
CA LEU A 251 5.25 4.56 18.36
C LEU A 251 4.35 5.80 18.27
N LEU A 252 4.29 6.46 17.11
CA LEU A 252 3.41 7.62 16.89
C LEU A 252 1.94 7.25 17.05
N ALA A 253 1.52 6.09 16.52
CA ALA A 253 0.16 5.59 16.69
C ALA A 253 -0.17 5.34 18.17
N ALA A 254 0.74 4.70 18.92
CA ALA A 254 0.57 4.48 20.35
C ALA A 254 0.45 5.79 21.14
N ILE A 255 1.26 6.80 20.82
CA ILE A 255 1.19 8.13 21.43
C ILE A 255 -0.16 8.80 21.12
N LEU A 256 -0.61 8.75 19.85
CA LEU A 256 -1.88 9.35 19.45
C LEU A 256 -3.07 8.69 20.14
N VAL A 257 -3.09 7.36 20.22
CA VAL A 257 -4.11 6.61 20.94
C VAL A 257 -4.09 6.98 22.43
N GLY A 258 -2.91 7.01 23.06
CA GLY A 258 -2.78 7.41 24.47
C GLY A 258 -3.26 8.84 24.73
N LEU A 259 -2.99 9.77 23.81
CA LEU A 259 -3.44 11.16 23.92
C LEU A 259 -4.95 11.30 23.74
N MET A 260 -5.54 10.55 22.79
CA MET A 260 -7.00 10.50 22.63
C MET A 260 -7.68 9.94 23.89
N VAL A 261 -7.16 8.85 24.45
CA VAL A 261 -7.66 8.28 25.71
C VAL A 261 -7.54 9.30 26.85
N GLY A 262 -6.38 9.95 27.00
CA GLY A 262 -6.16 10.95 28.04
C GLY A 262 -7.11 12.16 27.93
N LEU A 263 -7.34 12.68 26.72
CA LEU A 263 -8.29 13.77 26.49
C LEU A 263 -9.73 13.38 26.81
N MET A 264 -10.11 12.15 26.49
CA MET A 264 -11.47 11.65 26.77
C MET A 264 -11.70 11.47 28.27
N LEU A 265 -10.72 10.92 29.00
CA LEU A 265 -10.77 10.85 30.45
C LEU A 265 -10.89 12.24 31.08
N ALA A 266 -10.07 13.20 30.64
CA ALA A 266 -10.15 14.59 31.12
C ALA A 266 -11.51 15.24 30.85
N GLY A 267 -12.12 14.96 29.69
CA GLY A 267 -13.47 15.40 29.33
C GLY A 267 -14.54 14.88 30.30
N ILE A 268 -14.51 13.59 30.63
CA ILE A 268 -15.44 12.96 31.58
C ILE A 268 -15.32 13.61 32.96
N PHE A 269 -14.10 13.82 33.47
CA PHE A 269 -13.90 14.46 34.77
C PHE A 269 -14.32 15.94 34.81
N SER A 270 -14.19 16.65 33.68
CA SER A 270 -14.64 18.05 33.59
C SER A 270 -16.16 18.19 33.54
N GLY A 271 -16.88 17.23 32.96
CA GLY A 271 -18.35 17.22 32.91
C GLY A 271 -19.03 16.84 34.22
N ALA A 272 -18.31 16.24 35.17
CA ALA A 272 -18.85 15.85 36.48
C ALA A 272 -18.89 16.98 37.52
N GLN A 273 -18.29 18.15 37.23
CA GLN A 273 -18.26 19.30 38.15
C GLN A 273 -19.28 20.40 37.84
N THR A 274 -20.07 20.25 36.77
CA THR A 274 -21.19 21.14 36.40
C THR A 274 -22.51 20.49 36.73
#